data_AF-A0A6V7KFY7-F1
#
_entry.id   AF-A0A6V7KFY7-F1
#
_cell.length_a   1.000
_cell.length_b   1.000
_cell.length_c   1.000
_cell.angle_alpha   90.00
_cell.angle_beta   90.00
_cell.angle_gamma   90.00
#
_symmetry.space_group_name_H-M   'P 1'
#
loop_
_entity.id
_entity.type
_entity.pdbx_description
1 polymer ?
#
loop_
_entity_poly.entity_id
_entity_poly.type
_entity_poly.pdbx_seq_one_letter_code
_entity_poly.pdbx_strand_id
1 'polypeptide(L)'
;VVLLHHMLSKSVVKARPNILWCYKKDLGFSSHRQKRQKKIEKKVKSGKIDINEDDPFELFVASAKIRYCYYNETHKILGNTFGMLILQDFEALTPNLLARTIETVEGGGLVVLLLQSVNSLKQLYTMSMDVHQRFRTEAHQDVVCRFNERFLLSLASCNRCLVVDDQLRVLPISSKNLKIESIPRSSLAEENPELNALKESFQDTQPVHALVNCCKTVDQAKALLKFIETISEKTLRSTVSLTAARGRGKSATLGLAIAGAVAFGYSNIYISSPSPENLNTLFEFIVKGFEALAYEDRHDYDLIQSTNPEFNKATIRIDVHRDHRQ
;
A
#
# COMPACT_ATOMS: atom_id res chain seq x y z
N VAL A 1 6.44 9.52 16.98
CA VAL A 1 6.35 8.32 16.09
C VAL A 1 6.23 7.02 16.88
N VAL A 2 7.18 6.68 17.76
CA VAL A 2 7.19 5.42 18.53
C VAL A 2 5.89 5.19 19.29
N LEU A 3 5.45 6.19 20.06
CA LEU A 3 4.22 6.13 20.84
C LEU A 3 2.98 5.93 19.97
N LEU A 4 2.90 6.61 18.81
CA LEU A 4 1.80 6.45 17.86
C LEU A 4 1.76 5.03 17.28
N HIS A 5 2.91 4.47 16.93
CA HIS A 5 3.00 3.07 16.47
C HIS A 5 2.56 2.10 17.58
N HIS A 6 2.97 2.34 18.82
CA HIS A 6 2.57 1.52 19.95
C HIS A 6 1.06 1.60 20.22
N MET A 7 0.46 2.80 20.12
CA MET A 7 -1.00 2.99 20.19
C MET A 7 -1.71 2.24 19.06
N LEU A 8 -1.22 2.36 17.82
CA LEU A 8 -1.77 1.64 16.66
C LEU A 8 -1.68 0.12 16.83
N SER A 9 -0.55 -0.38 17.32
CA SER A 9 -0.36 -1.80 17.57
C SER A 9 -1.25 -2.34 18.70
N LYS A 10 -1.70 -1.50 19.63
CA LYS A 10 -2.64 -1.88 20.70
C LYS A 10 -4.10 -1.75 20.29
N SER A 11 -4.42 -0.81 19.38
CA SER A 11 -5.78 -0.56 18.94
C SER A 11 -6.26 -1.58 17.90
N VAL A 12 -5.36 -2.12 17.09
CA VAL A 12 -5.66 -3.08 16.02
C VAL A 12 -5.62 -4.52 16.55
N VAL A 13 -6.65 -5.31 16.23
CA VAL A 13 -6.77 -6.74 16.61
C VAL A 13 -5.95 -7.66 15.67
N LYS A 14 -5.49 -7.12 14.53
CA LYS A 14 -4.68 -7.80 13.51
C LYS A 14 -3.18 -7.80 13.88
N ALA A 15 -2.38 -8.49 13.06
CA ALA A 15 -0.92 -8.48 13.12
C ALA A 15 -0.31 -7.06 13.18
N ARG A 16 0.89 -6.95 13.79
CA ARG A 16 1.63 -5.68 13.92
C ARG A 16 1.75 -4.97 12.56
N PRO A 17 1.44 -3.67 12.49
CA PRO A 17 1.40 -2.92 11.23
C PRO A 17 2.80 -2.78 10.63
N ASN A 18 2.92 -3.03 9.32
CA ASN A 18 4.14 -2.71 8.58
C ASN A 18 4.26 -1.20 8.39
N ILE A 19 5.49 -0.69 8.43
CA ILE A 19 5.76 0.75 8.38
C ILE A 19 6.47 1.09 7.08
N LEU A 20 5.99 2.12 6.40
CA LEU A 20 6.67 2.76 5.29
C LEU A 20 7.27 4.08 5.78
N TRP A 21 8.59 4.21 5.69
CA TRP A 21 9.30 5.44 6.04
C TRP A 21 9.89 6.06 4.79
N CYS A 22 9.35 7.21 4.39
CA CYS A 22 9.83 7.96 3.24
C CYS A 22 10.62 9.20 3.67
N TYR A 23 11.75 9.43 3.00
CA TYR A 23 12.68 10.52 3.31
C TYR A 23 13.42 10.98 2.04
N LYS A 24 13.98 12.19 2.08
CA LYS A 24 14.68 12.82 0.96
C LYS A 24 16.15 12.40 0.88
N LYS A 25 16.94 12.63 1.94
CA LYS A 25 18.39 12.36 1.96
C LYS A 25 18.85 11.71 3.26
N ASP A 26 18.55 12.32 4.41
CA ASP A 26 19.08 11.86 5.70
C ASP A 26 17.97 11.47 6.68
N LEU A 27 18.07 10.28 7.27
CA LEU A 27 17.20 9.86 8.38
C LEU A 27 17.71 10.32 9.76
N GLY A 28 18.93 10.87 9.85
CA GLY A 28 19.62 11.09 11.13
C GLY A 28 20.09 9.79 11.82
N PHE A 29 19.72 8.61 11.31
CA PHE A 29 20.17 7.29 11.75
C PHE A 29 20.42 6.35 10.56
N SER A 30 21.12 5.24 10.78
CA SER A 30 21.39 4.27 9.70
C SER A 30 20.17 3.39 9.45
N SER A 31 19.73 3.31 8.19
CA SER A 31 18.68 2.40 7.71
C SER A 31 19.10 0.92 7.76
N HIS A 32 20.41 0.63 7.75
CA HIS A 32 20.94 -0.74 7.81
C HIS A 32 21.01 -1.25 9.25
N ARG A 33 20.15 -2.22 9.58
CA ARG A 33 20.06 -2.87 10.90
C ARG A 33 21.43 -3.34 11.45
N GLN A 34 22.24 -4.01 10.62
CA GLN A 34 23.56 -4.51 11.03
C GLN A 34 24.59 -3.39 11.29
N LYS A 35 24.60 -2.34 10.45
CA LYS A 35 25.49 -1.19 10.66
C LYS A 35 25.12 -0.42 11.93
N ARG A 36 23.82 -0.39 12.27
CA ARG A 36 23.31 0.25 13.49
C ARG A 36 23.66 -0.55 14.73
N GLN A 37 23.46 -1.87 14.72
CA GLN A 37 23.84 -2.75 15.83
C GLN A 37 25.34 -2.61 16.17
N LYS A 38 26.21 -2.59 15.16
CA LYS A 38 27.64 -2.30 15.33
C LYS A 38 27.93 -0.91 15.90
N LYS A 39 27.12 0.11 15.57
CA LYS A 39 27.26 1.46 16.14
C LYS A 39 26.82 1.50 17.61
N ILE A 40 25.74 0.82 17.96
CA ILE A 40 25.26 0.71 19.35
C ILE A 40 26.30 -0.03 20.19
N GLU A 41 26.77 -1.19 19.73
CA GLU A 41 27.85 -1.95 20.39
C GLU A 41 29.12 -1.10 20.60
N LYS A 42 29.51 -0.28 19.62
CA LYS A 42 30.64 0.65 19.76
C LYS A 42 30.38 1.74 20.81
N LYS A 43 29.16 2.29 20.88
CA LYS A 43 28.80 3.32 21.86
C LYS A 43 28.73 2.76 23.29
N VAL A 44 28.22 1.53 23.45
CA VAL A 44 28.24 0.77 24.71
C VAL A 44 29.68 0.50 25.14
N LYS A 45 30.53 0.02 24.23
CA LYS A 45 31.97 -0.19 24.49
C LYS A 45 32.73 1.09 24.84
N SER A 46 32.27 2.26 24.35
CA SER A 46 32.86 3.55 24.71
C SER A 46 32.35 4.16 26.02
N GLY A 47 31.44 3.48 26.74
CA GLY A 47 30.91 3.93 28.03
C GLY A 47 30.03 5.20 27.97
N LYS A 48 29.49 5.54 26.79
CA LYS A 48 28.65 6.73 26.59
C LYS A 48 27.15 6.47 26.66
N ILE A 49 26.75 5.20 26.77
CA ILE A 49 25.36 4.75 26.84
C ILE A 49 25.27 3.70 27.94
N ASP A 50 24.38 3.92 28.91
CA ASP A 50 24.04 2.91 29.90
C ASP A 50 23.25 1.77 29.24
N ILE A 51 23.63 0.53 29.55
CA ILE A 51 23.10 -0.70 28.93
C ILE A 51 21.58 -0.88 29.22
N ASN A 52 21.06 -0.17 30.23
CA ASN A 52 19.68 -0.29 30.69
C ASN A 52 18.76 0.88 30.27
N GLU A 53 19.31 1.98 29.74
CA GLU A 53 18.53 3.06 29.14
C GLU A 53 18.39 2.83 27.63
N ASP A 54 17.65 1.78 27.28
CA ASP A 54 17.29 1.56 25.88
C ASP A 54 16.37 2.69 25.42
N ASP A 55 16.87 3.58 24.55
CA ASP A 55 16.05 4.59 23.89
C ASP A 55 14.86 3.89 23.20
N PRO A 56 13.60 4.21 23.57
CA PRO A 56 12.41 3.62 22.96
C PRO A 56 12.40 3.72 21.42
N PHE A 57 13.08 4.72 20.86
CA PHE A 57 13.25 4.87 19.42
C PHE A 57 14.18 3.82 18.80
N GLU A 58 15.28 3.48 19.46
CA GLU A 58 16.22 2.43 19.02
C GLU A 58 15.52 1.07 19.02
N LEU A 59 14.79 0.74 20.10
CA LEU A 59 13.99 -0.48 20.20
C LEU A 59 12.91 -0.55 19.12
N PHE A 60 12.23 0.58 18.86
CA PHE A 60 11.23 0.67 17.81
C PHE A 60 11.80 0.35 16.44
N VAL A 61 12.92 0.97 16.05
CA VAL A 61 13.50 0.71 14.74
C VAL A 61 14.08 -0.71 14.62
N ALA A 62 14.59 -1.28 15.71
CA ALA A 62 15.13 -2.64 15.70
C ALA A 62 14.03 -3.72 15.62
N SER A 63 12.87 -3.47 16.23
CA SER A 63 11.78 -4.44 16.36
C SER A 63 10.71 -4.31 15.26
N ALA A 64 10.46 -3.10 14.76
CA ALA A 64 9.43 -2.85 13.76
C ALA A 64 9.88 -3.25 12.36
N LYS A 65 8.95 -3.77 11.55
CA LYS A 65 9.17 -4.06 10.14
C LYS A 65 9.01 -2.77 9.33
N ILE A 66 10.12 -2.05 9.16
CA ILE A 66 10.17 -0.77 8.45
C ILE A 66 10.75 -0.97 7.04
N ARG A 67 10.00 -0.54 6.02
CA ARG A 67 10.50 -0.36 4.67
C ARG A 67 10.93 1.09 4.49
N TYR A 68 12.22 1.29 4.28
CA TYR A 68 12.79 2.59 3.94
C TYR A 68 12.66 2.84 2.44
N CYS A 69 12.19 4.02 2.05
CA CYS A 69 12.03 4.40 0.66
C CYS A 69 12.46 5.86 0.46
N TYR A 70 13.26 6.12 -0.56
CA TYR A 70 13.53 7.50 -0.96
C TYR A 70 12.33 8.08 -1.70
N TYR A 71 12.13 9.40 -1.61
CA TYR A 71 11.01 10.07 -2.30
C TYR A 71 10.98 9.87 -3.82
N ASN A 72 12.15 9.78 -4.47
CA ASN A 72 12.28 9.46 -5.90
C ASN A 72 11.90 8.00 -6.24
N GLU A 73 11.98 7.09 -5.29
CA GLU A 73 11.70 5.67 -5.46
C GLU A 73 10.27 5.25 -5.07
N THR A 74 9.40 6.23 -4.77
CA THR A 74 8.00 5.98 -4.35
C THR A 74 7.11 5.32 -5.42
N HIS A 75 7.64 5.06 -6.62
CA HIS A 75 6.98 4.23 -7.62
C HIS A 75 7.09 2.72 -7.29
N LYS A 76 8.18 2.28 -6.63
CA LYS A 76 8.44 0.86 -6.27
C LYS A 76 7.59 0.34 -5.11
N ILE A 77 6.87 1.23 -4.42
CA ILE A 77 5.98 0.87 -3.31
C ILE A 77 4.54 0.65 -3.79
N LEU A 78 4.23 0.96 -5.05
CA LEU A 78 2.92 0.69 -5.65
C LEU A 78 2.64 -0.82 -5.64
N GLY A 79 1.38 -1.18 -5.43
CA GLY A 79 0.96 -2.57 -5.27
C GLY A 79 1.21 -3.16 -3.88
N ASN A 80 1.95 -2.46 -3.01
CA ASN A 80 2.13 -2.85 -1.61
C ASN A 80 1.17 -2.10 -0.69
N THR A 81 0.89 -2.68 0.47
CA THR A 81 0.04 -2.07 1.50
C THR A 81 0.76 -2.05 2.84
N PHE A 82 0.67 -0.93 3.55
CA PHE A 82 1.30 -0.66 4.83
C PHE A 82 0.26 -0.23 5.87
N GLY A 83 0.54 -0.48 7.14
CA GLY A 83 -0.34 -0.05 8.25
C GLY A 83 0.00 1.35 8.76
N MET A 84 1.25 1.79 8.58
CA MET A 84 1.70 3.12 9.00
C MET A 84 2.63 3.74 7.96
N LEU A 85 2.38 5.00 7.62
CA LEU A 85 3.22 5.81 6.73
C LEU A 85 3.85 6.94 7.53
N ILE A 86 5.16 7.12 7.40
CA ILE A 86 5.92 8.23 7.95
C ILE A 86 6.55 9.01 6.80
N LEU A 87 6.18 10.29 6.68
CA LEU A 87 6.77 11.24 5.73
C LEU A 87 7.60 12.24 6.53
N GLN A 88 8.92 12.20 6.35
CA GLN A 88 9.86 12.94 7.20
C GLN A 88 10.01 14.41 6.80
N ASP A 89 10.28 14.67 5.53
CA ASP A 89 10.61 16.02 5.05
C ASP A 89 9.42 16.61 4.29
N PHE A 90 8.75 17.60 4.88
CA PHE A 90 7.57 18.25 4.30
C PHE A 90 7.90 19.07 3.04
N GLU A 91 9.07 19.72 3.02
CA GLU A 91 9.54 20.58 1.91
C GLU A 91 9.66 19.86 0.57
N ALA A 92 9.91 18.55 0.62
CA ALA A 92 10.11 17.69 -0.54
C ALA A 92 8.82 17.01 -1.03
N LEU A 93 7.70 17.19 -0.32
CA LEU A 93 6.45 16.49 -0.64
C LEU A 93 5.80 17.08 -1.88
N THR A 94 5.70 16.29 -2.94
CA THR A 94 4.87 16.68 -4.10
C THR A 94 3.47 16.11 -3.98
N PRO A 95 2.44 16.71 -4.60
CA PRO A 95 1.08 16.16 -4.57
C PRO A 95 1.00 14.72 -5.08
N ASN A 96 1.77 14.41 -6.13
CA ASN A 96 1.88 13.05 -6.67
C ASN A 96 2.50 12.08 -5.67
N LEU A 97 3.51 12.52 -4.90
CA LEU A 97 4.10 11.70 -3.86
C LEU A 97 3.10 11.40 -2.74
N LEU A 98 2.41 12.44 -2.25
CA LEU A 98 1.34 12.29 -1.27
C LEU A 98 0.28 11.29 -1.74
N ALA A 99 -0.20 11.42 -2.97
CA ALA A 99 -1.19 10.50 -3.54
C ALA A 99 -0.65 9.06 -3.64
N ARG A 100 0.60 8.87 -4.06
CA ARG A 100 1.25 7.55 -4.10
C ARG A 100 1.37 6.91 -2.72
N THR A 101 1.83 7.65 -1.73
CA THR A 101 2.11 7.09 -0.40
C THR A 101 0.84 6.88 0.41
N ILE A 102 -0.10 7.85 0.40
CA ILE A 102 -1.34 7.76 1.19
C ILE A 102 -2.20 6.57 0.73
N GLU A 103 -2.25 6.29 -0.57
CA GLU A 103 -3.02 5.16 -1.10
C GLU A 103 -2.48 3.79 -0.67
N THR A 104 -1.19 3.69 -0.36
CA THR A 104 -0.61 2.44 0.12
C THR A 104 -0.96 2.13 1.57
N VAL A 105 -1.68 3.01 2.28
CA VAL A 105 -2.06 2.79 3.68
C VAL A 105 -3.41 2.06 3.76
N GLU A 106 -3.46 0.95 4.48
CA GLU A 106 -4.72 0.20 4.67
C GLU A 106 -5.73 0.98 5.54
N GLY A 107 -7.01 0.60 5.43
CA GLY A 107 -8.05 1.11 6.31
C GLY A 107 -7.73 0.81 7.78
N GLY A 108 -7.87 1.83 8.64
CA GLY A 108 -7.47 1.76 10.05
C GLY A 108 -5.98 2.03 10.30
N GLY A 109 -5.20 2.27 9.25
CA GLY A 109 -3.80 2.70 9.35
C GLY A 109 -3.63 4.18 9.70
N LEU A 110 -2.37 4.59 9.84
CA LEU A 110 -1.99 5.95 10.24
C LEU A 110 -1.01 6.60 9.25
N VAL A 111 -1.29 7.83 8.84
CA VAL A 111 -0.37 8.68 8.06
C VAL A 111 0.21 9.75 8.98
N VAL A 112 1.53 9.78 9.12
CA VAL A 112 2.25 10.75 9.94
C VAL A 112 3.10 11.64 9.04
N LEU A 113 2.80 12.94 9.06
CA LEU A 113 3.62 13.99 8.46
C LEU A 113 4.48 14.61 9.55
N LEU A 114 5.79 14.52 9.43
CA LEU A 114 6.70 15.21 10.34
C LEU A 114 6.97 16.62 9.83
N LEU A 115 6.87 17.58 10.74
CA LEU A 115 7.14 18.99 10.49
C LEU A 115 8.35 19.36 11.35
N GLN A 116 9.54 19.38 10.74
CA GLN A 116 10.75 19.81 11.44
C GLN A 116 10.79 21.34 11.50
N SER A 117 11.12 21.90 12.67
CA SER A 117 11.42 23.32 12.86
C SER A 117 10.28 24.29 12.53
N VAL A 118 9.05 23.96 12.92
CA VAL A 118 7.89 24.84 12.78
C VAL A 118 7.43 25.28 14.16
N ASN A 119 7.74 26.53 14.52
CA ASN A 119 7.27 27.13 15.78
C ASN A 119 5.82 27.60 15.67
N SER A 120 5.33 27.84 14.45
CA SER A 120 3.92 28.14 14.18
C SER A 120 3.50 27.65 12.79
N LEU A 121 2.29 27.13 12.67
CA LEU A 121 1.72 26.69 11.39
C LEU A 121 1.68 27.80 10.33
N LYS A 122 1.75 29.07 10.73
CA LYS A 122 1.86 30.20 9.81
C LYS A 122 3.15 30.19 9.00
N GLN A 123 4.25 29.66 9.56
CA GLN A 123 5.52 29.51 8.85
C GLN A 123 5.45 28.47 7.72
N LEU A 124 4.47 27.56 7.76
CA LEU A 124 4.24 26.60 6.67
C LEU A 124 3.66 27.27 5.42
N TYR A 125 2.95 28.40 5.55
CA TYR A 125 2.41 29.13 4.39
C TYR A 125 3.51 29.70 3.51
N THR A 126 4.59 30.20 4.12
CA THR A 126 5.70 30.86 3.43
C THR A 126 6.86 29.90 3.15
N MET A 127 6.74 28.63 3.53
CA MET A 127 7.78 27.63 3.33
C MET A 127 7.99 27.37 1.83
N SER A 128 9.20 27.60 1.32
CA SER A 128 9.52 27.28 -0.06
C SER A 128 9.79 25.78 -0.22
N MET A 129 8.95 25.09 -0.98
CA MET A 129 9.18 23.71 -1.41
C MET A 129 10.37 23.59 -2.37
N ASP A 130 10.99 22.41 -2.41
CA ASP A 130 12.10 22.11 -3.33
C ASP A 130 11.73 22.32 -4.81
N VAL A 131 10.46 22.06 -5.15
CA VAL A 131 9.96 22.23 -6.52
C VAL A 131 10.05 23.69 -6.95
N HIS A 132 9.85 24.64 -6.03
CA HIS A 132 9.90 26.07 -6.35
C HIS A 132 11.31 26.51 -6.74
N GLN A 133 12.37 25.83 -6.25
CA GLN A 133 13.75 26.12 -6.68
C GLN A 133 13.94 25.89 -8.18
N ARG A 134 13.22 24.92 -8.78
CA ARG A 134 13.28 24.64 -10.23
C ARG A 134 12.59 25.70 -11.08
N PHE A 135 11.67 26.45 -10.49
CA PHE A 135 10.90 27.50 -11.16
C PHE A 135 11.50 28.90 -10.96
N ARG A 136 12.61 29.01 -10.22
CA ARG A 136 13.37 30.25 -10.12
C ARG A 136 14.29 30.39 -11.33
N THR A 137 14.07 31.43 -12.11
CA THR A 137 14.98 31.84 -13.20
C THR A 137 15.54 33.22 -12.88
N GLU A 138 16.58 33.67 -13.59
CA GLU A 138 17.13 35.02 -13.41
C GLU A 138 16.07 36.11 -13.61
N ALA A 139 15.09 35.86 -14.49
CA ALA A 139 13.98 36.77 -14.75
C ALA A 139 12.84 36.68 -13.71
N HIS A 140 12.64 35.53 -13.06
CA HIS A 140 11.56 35.29 -12.09
C HIS A 140 12.12 34.61 -10.83
N GLN A 141 12.49 35.41 -9.84
CA GLN A 141 12.99 34.92 -8.55
C GLN A 141 11.87 34.65 -7.54
N ASP A 142 10.76 35.37 -7.65
CA ASP A 142 9.65 35.30 -6.70
C ASP A 142 8.64 34.20 -7.09
N VAL A 143 8.64 33.13 -6.30
CA VAL A 143 7.71 32.00 -6.47
C VAL A 143 6.74 31.96 -5.30
N VAL A 144 5.44 32.06 -5.58
CA VAL A 144 4.37 32.01 -4.57
C VAL A 144 3.96 30.56 -4.28
N CYS A 145 4.00 30.17 -3.01
CA CYS A 145 3.75 28.80 -2.55
C CYS A 145 2.25 28.49 -2.34
N ARG A 146 1.43 28.62 -3.39
CA ARG A 146 -0.05 28.45 -3.30
C ARG A 146 -0.48 27.04 -2.85
N PHE A 147 0.33 26.02 -3.12
CA PHE A 147 0.02 24.66 -2.72
C PHE A 147 0.02 24.49 -1.21
N ASN A 148 1.01 25.04 -0.51
CA ASN A 148 1.14 24.91 0.94
C ASN A 148 -0.04 25.55 1.66
N GLU A 149 -0.48 26.72 1.19
CA GLU A 149 -1.67 27.37 1.72
C GLU A 149 -2.92 26.52 1.56
N ARG A 150 -3.18 26.03 0.34
CA ARG A 150 -4.32 25.15 0.09
C ARG A 150 -4.24 23.85 0.88
N PHE A 151 -3.04 23.29 1.02
CA PHE A 151 -2.81 22.04 1.75
C PHE A 151 -3.17 22.20 3.23
N LEU A 152 -2.69 23.26 3.90
CA LEU A 152 -3.01 23.52 5.31
C LEU A 152 -4.50 23.79 5.52
N LEU A 153 -5.13 24.57 4.64
CA LEU A 153 -6.57 24.79 4.68
C LEU A 153 -7.34 23.47 4.51
N SER A 154 -6.86 22.59 3.63
CA SER A 154 -7.46 21.26 3.45
C SER A 154 -7.31 20.39 4.71
N LEU A 155 -6.17 20.44 5.40
CA LEU A 155 -5.97 19.74 6.67
C LEU A 155 -6.88 20.28 7.78
N ALA A 156 -7.05 21.60 7.86
CA ALA A 156 -7.96 22.23 8.83
C ALA A 156 -9.43 21.84 8.59
N SER A 157 -9.81 21.64 7.32
CA SER A 157 -11.15 21.17 6.94
C SER A 157 -11.35 19.66 7.10
N CYS A 158 -10.26 18.89 7.26
CA CYS A 158 -10.31 17.44 7.32
C CYS A 158 -10.67 16.96 8.74
N ASN A 159 -11.82 16.29 8.85
CA ASN A 159 -12.31 15.73 10.13
C ASN A 159 -11.42 14.60 10.69
N ARG A 160 -10.57 13.99 9.86
CA ARG A 160 -9.68 12.86 10.23
C ARG A 160 -8.21 13.29 10.35
N CYS A 161 -7.95 14.58 10.49
CA CYS A 161 -6.61 15.12 10.68
C CYS A 161 -6.45 15.61 12.12
N LEU A 162 -5.36 15.21 12.78
CA LEU A 162 -4.99 15.71 14.10
C LEU A 162 -3.59 16.31 14.00
N VAL A 163 -3.43 17.52 14.52
CA VAL A 163 -2.11 18.13 14.64
C VAL A 163 -1.71 18.11 16.09
N VAL A 164 -0.48 17.66 16.29
CA VAL A 164 0.02 17.23 17.57
C VAL A 164 1.45 17.73 17.70
N ASP A 165 1.83 18.19 18.88
CA ASP A 165 3.21 18.59 19.17
C ASP A 165 4.12 17.39 19.50
N ASP A 166 5.37 17.69 19.86
CA ASP A 166 6.39 16.72 20.24
C ASP A 166 6.03 15.87 21.47
N GLN A 167 5.21 16.42 22.37
CA GLN A 167 4.72 15.77 23.59
C GLN A 167 3.37 15.06 23.43
N LEU A 168 2.89 14.91 22.21
CA LEU A 168 1.57 14.35 21.89
C LEU A 168 0.36 15.19 22.36
N ARG A 169 0.54 16.50 22.62
CA ARG A 169 -0.57 17.41 22.93
C ARG A 169 -1.25 17.86 21.64
N VAL A 170 -2.57 17.82 21.65
CA VAL A 170 -3.40 18.21 20.49
C VAL A 170 -3.42 19.73 20.36
N LEU A 171 -3.04 20.24 19.18
CA LEU A 171 -3.13 21.65 18.86
C LEU A 171 -4.51 21.98 18.25
N PRO A 172 -5.24 22.96 18.80
CA PRO A 172 -6.59 23.31 18.34
C PRO A 172 -6.52 24.16 17.05
N ILE A 173 -6.34 23.51 15.90
CA ILE A 173 -6.37 24.18 14.58
C ILE A 173 -7.80 24.33 14.06
N SER A 174 -8.63 23.33 14.36
CA SER A 174 -10.01 23.24 13.91
C SER A 174 -10.88 22.77 15.07
N SER A 175 -11.98 23.48 15.31
CA SER A 175 -12.96 23.15 16.34
C SER A 175 -13.60 21.77 16.12
N LYS A 176 -13.57 21.26 14.88
CA LYS A 176 -14.16 19.98 14.48
C LYS A 176 -13.37 18.77 15.00
N ASN A 177 -12.06 18.90 15.17
CA ASN A 177 -11.18 17.75 15.46
C ASN A 177 -10.96 17.52 16.96
N LEU A 178 -11.52 18.40 17.81
CA LEU A 178 -11.38 18.33 19.28
C LEU A 178 -12.50 17.52 19.94
N LYS A 179 -13.64 17.32 19.26
CA LYS A 179 -14.77 16.54 19.75
C LYS A 179 -14.91 15.28 18.91
N ILE A 180 -14.12 14.26 19.24
CA ILE A 180 -14.21 12.94 18.62
C ILE A 180 -14.85 12.00 19.63
N GLU A 181 -16.05 11.53 19.32
CA GLU A 181 -16.71 10.48 20.09
C GLU A 181 -16.29 9.11 19.54
N SER A 182 -15.90 8.21 20.42
CA SER A 182 -15.56 6.85 20.04
C SER A 182 -16.83 6.10 19.66
N ILE A 183 -16.92 5.65 18.41
CA ILE A 183 -17.98 4.75 18.00
C ILE A 183 -17.71 3.38 18.63
N PRO A 184 -18.65 2.77 19.37
CA PRO A 184 -18.46 1.43 19.91
C PRO A 184 -18.25 0.47 18.75
N ARG A 185 -17.35 -0.52 18.92
CA ARG A 185 -17.12 -1.56 17.91
C ARG A 185 -18.43 -2.33 17.73
N SER A 186 -19.17 -2.07 16.65
CA SER A 186 -20.24 -2.96 16.22
C SER A 186 -19.60 -4.32 15.92
N SER A 187 -20.15 -5.39 16.50
CA SER A 187 -19.75 -6.78 16.26
C SER A 187 -20.03 -7.26 14.84
N LEU A 188 -20.64 -6.41 14.02
CA LEU A 188 -20.90 -6.65 12.61
C LEU A 188 -19.77 -6.02 11.82
N ALA A 189 -18.69 -6.79 11.63
CA ALA A 189 -18.08 -6.77 10.31
C ALA A 189 -19.21 -7.19 9.37
N GLU A 190 -19.89 -6.21 8.78
CA GLU A 190 -20.99 -6.41 7.84
C GLU A 190 -20.42 -7.20 6.65
N GLU A 191 -20.45 -8.53 6.76
CA GLU A 191 -20.46 -9.37 5.58
C GLU A 191 -21.62 -8.87 4.75
N ASN A 192 -21.32 -8.28 3.59
CA ASN A 192 -22.33 -7.73 2.73
C ASN A 192 -23.33 -8.87 2.42
N PRO A 193 -24.58 -8.81 2.88
CA PRO A 193 -25.53 -9.90 2.70
C PRO A 193 -25.75 -10.18 1.21
N GLU A 194 -25.65 -9.13 0.38
CA GLU A 194 -25.65 -9.23 -1.07
C GLU A 194 -24.51 -10.10 -1.64
N LEU A 195 -23.31 -10.04 -1.06
CA LEU A 195 -22.18 -10.86 -1.54
C LEU A 195 -22.40 -12.33 -1.18
N ASN A 196 -22.93 -12.60 0.01
CA ASN A 196 -23.23 -13.97 0.45
C ASN A 196 -24.35 -14.57 -0.39
N ALA A 197 -25.44 -13.83 -0.63
CA ALA A 197 -26.51 -14.25 -1.53
C ALA A 197 -26.00 -14.54 -2.96
N LEU A 198 -25.06 -13.72 -3.46
CA LEU A 198 -24.45 -13.93 -4.77
C LEU A 198 -23.49 -15.14 -4.78
N LYS A 199 -22.81 -15.46 -3.67
CA LYS A 199 -22.02 -16.70 -3.55
C LYS A 199 -22.90 -17.93 -3.52
N GLU A 200 -24.03 -17.86 -2.81
CA GLU A 200 -25.03 -18.91 -2.72
C GLU A 200 -25.68 -19.23 -4.07
N SER A 201 -26.03 -18.20 -4.86
CA SER A 201 -26.67 -18.39 -6.17
C SER A 201 -25.83 -19.18 -7.17
N PHE A 202 -24.51 -19.25 -6.99
CA PHE A 202 -23.60 -19.95 -7.90
C PHE A 202 -22.98 -21.22 -7.29
N GLN A 203 -23.46 -21.73 -6.15
CA GLN A 203 -22.88 -22.92 -5.49
C GLN A 203 -22.70 -24.14 -6.41
N ASP A 204 -23.69 -24.39 -7.27
CA ASP A 204 -23.68 -25.56 -8.16
C ASP A 204 -22.88 -25.34 -9.46
N THR A 205 -22.39 -24.12 -9.71
CA THR A 205 -21.74 -23.76 -10.98
C THR A 205 -20.22 -23.71 -10.83
N GLN A 206 -19.56 -24.87 -10.96
CA GLN A 206 -18.09 -24.92 -11.08
C GLN A 206 -17.67 -24.61 -12.52
N PRO A 207 -16.58 -23.87 -12.79
CA PRO A 207 -15.55 -23.32 -11.87
C PRO A 207 -15.90 -21.94 -11.24
N VAL A 208 -17.08 -21.40 -11.54
CA VAL A 208 -17.46 -20.01 -11.19
C VAL A 208 -17.55 -19.81 -9.68
N HIS A 209 -18.14 -20.77 -8.96
CA HIS A 209 -18.30 -20.72 -7.51
C HIS A 209 -16.97 -20.50 -6.78
N ALA A 210 -15.96 -21.31 -7.10
CA ALA A 210 -14.65 -21.27 -6.48
C ALA A 210 -13.98 -19.89 -6.62
N LEU A 211 -14.08 -19.30 -7.81
CA LEU A 211 -13.49 -17.99 -8.10
C LEU A 211 -14.29 -16.84 -7.45
N VAL A 212 -15.62 -16.91 -7.46
CA VAL A 212 -16.49 -15.91 -6.81
C VAL A 212 -16.32 -15.94 -5.28
N ASN A 213 -16.06 -17.10 -4.69
CA ASN A 213 -15.76 -17.20 -3.26
C ASN A 213 -14.51 -16.43 -2.85
N CYS A 214 -13.52 -16.29 -3.76
CA CYS A 214 -12.31 -15.50 -3.54
C CYS A 214 -12.55 -13.98 -3.57
N CYS A 215 -13.70 -13.52 -4.08
CA CYS A 215 -14.03 -12.10 -4.14
C CYS A 215 -14.39 -11.54 -2.75
N LYS A 216 -13.91 -10.31 -2.49
CA LYS A 216 -14.15 -9.60 -1.23
C LYS A 216 -15.28 -8.59 -1.31
N THR A 217 -15.64 -8.12 -2.49
CA THR A 217 -16.70 -7.13 -2.70
C THR A 217 -17.67 -7.59 -3.78
N VAL A 218 -18.90 -7.07 -3.71
CA VAL A 218 -19.95 -7.32 -4.70
C VAL A 218 -19.50 -6.83 -6.09
N ASP A 219 -18.88 -5.66 -6.18
CA ASP A 219 -18.36 -5.12 -7.44
C ASP A 219 -17.29 -6.02 -8.07
N GLN A 220 -16.40 -6.59 -7.24
CA GLN A 220 -15.38 -7.53 -7.71
C GLN A 220 -16.03 -8.80 -8.28
N ALA A 221 -17.03 -9.34 -7.58
CA ALA A 221 -17.76 -10.53 -8.02
C ALA A 221 -18.53 -10.28 -9.31
N LYS A 222 -19.26 -9.16 -9.43
CA LYS A 222 -19.97 -8.77 -10.66
C LYS A 222 -19.03 -8.60 -11.84
N ALA A 223 -17.89 -7.94 -11.65
CA ALA A 223 -16.89 -7.79 -12.71
C ALA A 223 -16.30 -9.14 -13.14
N LEU A 224 -15.98 -10.02 -12.19
CA LEU A 224 -15.48 -11.36 -12.47
C LEU A 224 -16.51 -12.20 -13.25
N LEU A 225 -17.78 -12.18 -12.83
CA LEU A 225 -18.87 -12.87 -13.52
C LEU A 225 -18.99 -12.38 -14.97
N LYS A 226 -18.87 -11.07 -15.21
CA LYS A 226 -18.93 -10.54 -16.58
C LYS A 226 -17.77 -11.02 -17.45
N PHE A 227 -16.56 -11.09 -16.89
CA PHE A 227 -15.43 -11.69 -17.60
C PHE A 227 -15.68 -13.16 -17.94
N ILE A 228 -16.14 -13.95 -16.97
CA ILE A 228 -16.43 -15.38 -17.15
C ILE A 228 -17.51 -15.59 -18.21
N GLU A 229 -18.59 -14.81 -18.19
CA GLU A 229 -19.66 -14.86 -19.19
C GLU A 229 -19.09 -14.65 -20.60
N THR A 230 -18.27 -13.61 -20.79
CA THR A 230 -17.63 -13.30 -22.07
C THR A 230 -16.63 -14.38 -22.51
N ILE A 231 -15.90 -14.98 -21.57
CA ILE A 231 -15.00 -16.12 -21.83
C ILE A 231 -15.81 -17.34 -22.27
N SER A 232 -16.96 -17.60 -21.65
CA SER A 232 -17.80 -18.76 -21.96
C SER A 232 -18.51 -18.64 -23.33
N GLU A 233 -18.80 -17.42 -23.78
CA GLU A 233 -19.49 -17.15 -25.04
C GLU A 233 -18.69 -17.59 -26.27
N LYS A 234 -17.36 -17.74 -26.13
CA LYS A 234 -16.42 -18.17 -27.19
C LYS A 234 -16.56 -17.39 -28.51
N THR A 235 -16.99 -16.13 -28.45
CA THR A 235 -17.06 -15.25 -29.61
C THR A 235 -15.65 -14.91 -30.09
N LEU A 236 -15.42 -14.93 -31.41
CA LEU A 236 -14.09 -14.71 -32.01
C LEU A 236 -13.51 -13.31 -31.71
N ARG A 237 -14.38 -12.33 -31.43
CA ARG A 237 -13.99 -10.94 -31.16
C ARG A 237 -14.90 -10.36 -30.09
N SER A 238 -14.43 -10.39 -28.85
CA SER A 238 -15.02 -9.66 -27.74
C SER A 238 -13.94 -8.77 -27.11
N THR A 239 -14.34 -7.61 -26.59
CA THR A 239 -13.44 -6.71 -25.88
C THR A 239 -14.15 -6.23 -24.62
N VAL A 240 -13.58 -6.56 -23.47
CA VAL A 240 -14.08 -6.13 -22.17
C VAL A 240 -13.08 -5.15 -21.57
N SER A 241 -13.56 -3.96 -21.21
CA SER A 241 -12.75 -2.93 -20.58
C SER A 241 -13.18 -2.74 -19.12
N LEU A 242 -12.24 -2.95 -18.20
CA LEU A 242 -12.43 -2.71 -16.77
C LEU A 242 -11.79 -1.39 -16.36
N THR A 243 -12.62 -0.39 -16.08
CA THR A 243 -12.19 0.91 -15.55
C THR A 243 -12.44 0.98 -14.05
N ALA A 244 -11.43 1.38 -13.29
CA ALA A 244 -11.58 1.64 -11.85
C ALA A 244 -10.51 2.61 -11.36
N ALA A 245 -10.72 3.21 -10.20
CA ALA A 245 -9.69 3.97 -9.50
C ALA A 245 -8.50 3.08 -9.10
N ARG A 246 -7.36 3.71 -8.78
CA ARG A 246 -6.18 3.01 -8.26
C ARG A 246 -6.50 2.41 -6.87
N GLY A 247 -5.91 1.25 -6.55
CA GLY A 247 -6.14 0.55 -5.28
C GLY A 247 -7.46 -0.23 -5.16
N ARG A 248 -8.34 -0.23 -6.18
CA ARG A 248 -9.65 -0.91 -6.14
C ARG A 248 -9.63 -2.42 -6.48
N GLY A 249 -8.45 -3.02 -6.67
CA GLY A 249 -8.33 -4.47 -6.90
C GLY A 249 -8.46 -4.94 -8.36
N LYS A 250 -8.24 -4.06 -9.36
CA LYS A 250 -8.30 -4.42 -10.80
C LYS A 250 -7.44 -5.64 -11.16
N SER A 251 -6.18 -5.64 -10.75
CA SER A 251 -5.26 -6.77 -11.00
C SER A 251 -5.73 -8.05 -10.32
N ALA A 252 -6.35 -7.95 -9.15
CA ALA A 252 -6.89 -9.11 -8.46
C ALA A 252 -8.06 -9.75 -9.22
N THR A 253 -9.02 -8.93 -9.68
CA THR A 253 -10.15 -9.41 -10.49
C THR A 253 -9.69 -10.02 -11.81
N LEU A 254 -8.75 -9.37 -12.49
CA LEU A 254 -8.18 -9.90 -13.75
C LEU A 254 -7.44 -11.21 -13.53
N GLY A 255 -6.71 -11.35 -12.41
CA GLY A 255 -6.00 -12.59 -12.08
C GLY A 255 -6.94 -13.77 -11.89
N LEU A 256 -8.03 -13.56 -11.14
CA LEU A 256 -9.09 -14.58 -10.97
C LEU A 256 -9.78 -14.91 -12.30
N ALA A 257 -10.02 -13.91 -13.15
CA ALA A 257 -10.62 -14.13 -14.47
C ALA A 257 -9.71 -14.95 -15.39
N ILE A 258 -8.40 -14.73 -15.36
CA ILE A 258 -7.41 -15.52 -16.12
C ILE A 258 -7.37 -16.96 -15.62
N ALA A 259 -7.41 -17.18 -14.30
CA ALA A 259 -7.51 -18.54 -13.75
C ALA A 259 -8.79 -19.25 -14.24
N GLY A 260 -9.91 -18.53 -14.30
CA GLY A 260 -11.14 -19.00 -14.94
C GLY A 260 -10.97 -19.34 -16.42
N ALA A 261 -10.31 -18.49 -17.20
CA ALA A 261 -10.06 -18.74 -18.62
C ALA A 261 -9.25 -20.04 -18.85
N VAL A 262 -8.25 -20.31 -18.02
CA VAL A 262 -7.51 -21.59 -18.06
C VAL A 262 -8.45 -22.76 -17.79
N ALA A 263 -9.32 -22.67 -16.77
CA ALA A 263 -10.31 -23.70 -16.47
C ALA A 263 -11.36 -23.91 -17.57
N PHE A 264 -11.65 -22.89 -18.39
CA PHE A 264 -12.51 -23.01 -19.58
C PHE A 264 -11.77 -23.56 -20.82
N GLY A 265 -10.49 -23.91 -20.69
CA GLY A 265 -9.70 -24.60 -21.73
C GLY A 265 -8.94 -23.67 -22.69
N TYR A 266 -8.67 -22.41 -22.30
CA TYR A 266 -7.81 -21.53 -23.10
C TYR A 266 -6.33 -21.89 -22.88
N SER A 267 -5.63 -22.28 -23.94
CA SER A 267 -4.22 -22.72 -23.84
C SER A 267 -3.21 -21.59 -23.69
N ASN A 268 -3.31 -20.54 -24.52
CA ASN A 268 -2.32 -19.46 -24.57
C ASN A 268 -2.95 -18.13 -24.19
N ILE A 269 -2.62 -17.62 -23.00
CA ILE A 269 -3.08 -16.31 -22.50
C ILE A 269 -1.87 -15.39 -22.39
N TYR A 270 -1.88 -14.30 -23.15
CA TYR A 270 -0.81 -13.31 -23.14
C TYR A 270 -1.17 -12.14 -22.23
N ILE A 271 -0.20 -11.71 -21.41
CA ILE A 271 -0.34 -10.59 -20.48
C ILE A 271 0.66 -9.51 -20.88
N SER A 272 0.19 -8.27 -21.00
CA SER A 272 1.02 -7.11 -21.35
C SER A 272 0.94 -6.07 -20.24
N SER A 273 2.09 -5.59 -19.77
CA SER A 273 2.20 -4.50 -18.78
C SER A 273 3.40 -3.62 -19.12
N PRO A 274 3.32 -2.29 -18.87
CA PRO A 274 4.47 -1.39 -19.07
C PRO A 274 5.62 -1.64 -18.10
N SER A 275 5.39 -2.35 -16.99
CA SER A 275 6.44 -2.67 -16.01
C SER A 275 6.17 -4.01 -15.32
N PRO A 276 7.19 -4.88 -15.13
CA PRO A 276 7.02 -6.21 -14.51
C PRO A 276 6.50 -6.16 -13.07
N GLU A 277 6.89 -5.15 -12.27
CA GLU A 277 6.48 -5.04 -10.87
C GLU A 277 4.95 -4.96 -10.68
N ASN A 278 4.24 -4.39 -11.66
CA ASN A 278 2.77 -4.28 -11.63
C ASN A 278 2.08 -5.65 -11.75
N LEU A 279 2.78 -6.67 -12.26
CA LEU A 279 2.23 -8.00 -12.50
C LEU A 279 2.28 -8.90 -11.27
N ASN A 280 3.07 -8.55 -10.24
CA ASN A 280 3.18 -9.39 -9.04
C ASN A 280 1.80 -9.67 -8.41
N THR A 281 0.97 -8.64 -8.28
CA THR A 281 -0.39 -8.79 -7.76
C THR A 281 -1.32 -9.56 -8.71
N LEU A 282 -1.12 -9.46 -10.03
CA LEU A 282 -1.91 -10.22 -11.00
C LEU A 282 -1.60 -11.73 -10.86
N PHE A 283 -0.31 -12.09 -10.88
CA PHE A 283 0.13 -13.48 -10.76
C PHE A 283 -0.20 -14.10 -9.40
N GLU A 284 -0.11 -13.33 -8.31
CA GLU A 284 -0.56 -13.79 -6.99
C GLU A 284 -2.05 -14.20 -7.00
N PHE A 285 -2.90 -13.44 -7.71
CA PHE A 285 -4.33 -13.76 -7.80
C PHE A 285 -4.65 -14.84 -8.84
N ILE A 286 -3.80 -15.06 -9.85
CA ILE A 286 -3.88 -16.26 -10.71
C ILE A 286 -3.63 -17.50 -9.86
N VAL A 287 -2.57 -17.50 -9.05
CA VAL A 287 -2.24 -18.61 -8.13
C VAL A 287 -3.36 -18.84 -7.11
N LYS A 288 -3.92 -17.80 -6.50
CA LYS A 288 -5.10 -17.96 -5.62
C LYS A 288 -6.31 -18.53 -6.35
N GLY A 289 -6.53 -18.16 -7.61
CA GLY A 289 -7.56 -18.75 -8.44
C GLY A 289 -7.31 -20.23 -8.70
N PHE A 290 -6.07 -20.62 -8.99
CA PHE A 290 -5.65 -22.01 -9.14
C PHE A 290 -5.82 -22.82 -7.86
N GLU A 291 -5.42 -22.30 -6.70
CA GLU A 291 -5.66 -22.92 -5.39
C GLU A 291 -7.17 -23.14 -5.16
N ALA A 292 -8.01 -22.15 -5.48
CA ALA A 292 -9.47 -22.28 -5.34
C ALA A 292 -10.06 -23.33 -6.30
N LEU A 293 -9.44 -23.52 -7.47
CA LEU A 293 -9.79 -24.53 -8.46
C LEU A 293 -9.09 -25.88 -8.22
N ALA A 294 -8.44 -26.06 -7.07
CA ALA A 294 -7.71 -27.25 -6.68
C ALA A 294 -6.65 -27.68 -7.71
N TYR A 295 -5.87 -26.71 -8.21
CA TYR A 295 -4.62 -26.94 -8.95
C TYR A 295 -3.46 -26.98 -7.96
N GLU A 296 -2.56 -27.95 -8.11
CA GLU A 296 -1.40 -28.14 -7.23
C GLU A 296 -0.12 -27.50 -7.79
N ASP A 297 0.61 -26.76 -6.94
CA ASP A 297 1.91 -26.16 -7.29
C ASP A 297 2.94 -27.25 -7.62
N ARG A 298 3.70 -27.06 -8.71
CA ARG A 298 4.70 -27.99 -9.29
C ARG A 298 4.16 -29.31 -9.82
N HIS A 299 2.87 -29.59 -9.66
CA HIS A 299 2.22 -30.73 -10.30
C HIS A 299 1.42 -30.27 -11.51
N ASP A 300 0.53 -29.30 -11.30
CA ASP A 300 -0.37 -28.80 -12.32
C ASP A 300 0.15 -27.52 -12.98
N TYR A 301 1.01 -26.75 -12.31
CA TYR A 301 1.63 -25.55 -12.85
C TYR A 301 2.99 -25.21 -12.25
N ASP A 302 3.83 -24.51 -13.02
CA ASP A 302 5.16 -24.05 -12.62
C ASP A 302 5.29 -22.52 -12.76
N LEU A 303 5.92 -21.89 -11.77
CA LEU A 303 6.17 -20.44 -11.74
C LEU A 303 7.60 -20.11 -12.21
N ILE A 304 7.71 -19.37 -13.32
CA ILE A 304 9.00 -18.90 -13.84
C ILE A 304 9.24 -17.45 -13.41
N GLN A 305 10.29 -17.23 -12.63
CA GLN A 305 10.71 -15.92 -12.16
C GLN A 305 11.81 -15.32 -13.03
N SER A 306 11.87 -13.99 -13.05
CA SER A 306 12.94 -13.26 -13.72
C SER A 306 14.30 -13.53 -13.09
N THR A 307 15.31 -13.76 -13.95
CA THR A 307 16.72 -13.83 -13.57
C THR A 307 17.37 -12.45 -13.47
N ASN A 308 16.73 -11.39 -13.98
CA ASN A 308 17.29 -10.04 -13.94
C ASN A 308 17.16 -9.43 -12.53
N PRO A 309 18.27 -9.01 -11.89
CA PRO A 309 18.24 -8.39 -10.56
C PRO A 309 17.38 -7.12 -10.48
N GLU A 310 17.21 -6.38 -11.57
CA GLU A 310 16.37 -5.17 -11.61
C GLU A 310 14.88 -5.47 -11.36
N PHE A 311 14.42 -6.68 -11.72
CA PHE A 311 13.01 -7.06 -11.60
C PHE A 311 12.71 -7.83 -10.32
N ASN A 312 13.67 -7.91 -9.38
CA ASN A 312 13.48 -8.41 -8.02
C ASN A 312 12.69 -9.75 -7.95
N LYS A 313 13.05 -10.72 -8.80
CA LYS A 313 12.39 -12.02 -8.92
C LYS A 313 10.89 -11.98 -9.26
N ALA A 314 10.44 -10.96 -10.00
CA ALA A 314 9.07 -10.91 -10.51
C ALA A 314 8.75 -12.16 -11.33
N THR A 315 7.54 -12.71 -11.14
CA THR A 315 7.02 -13.80 -11.95
C THR A 315 6.81 -13.29 -13.38
N ILE A 316 7.35 -13.99 -14.37
CA ILE A 316 7.22 -13.64 -15.79
C ILE A 316 6.18 -14.53 -16.46
N ARG A 317 6.18 -15.82 -16.12
CA ARG A 317 5.39 -16.83 -16.82
C ARG A 317 4.92 -17.89 -15.83
N ILE A 318 3.72 -18.42 -16.11
CA ILE A 318 3.19 -19.61 -15.45
C ILE A 318 2.96 -20.64 -16.54
N ASP A 319 3.56 -21.81 -16.40
CA ASP A 319 3.33 -22.95 -17.28
C ASP A 319 2.32 -23.87 -16.61
N VAL A 320 1.27 -24.28 -17.33
CA VAL A 320 0.18 -25.12 -16.80
C VAL A 320 0.16 -26.43 -17.57
N HIS A 321 0.12 -27.54 -16.85
CA HIS A 321 0.30 -28.90 -17.39
C HIS A 321 -0.88 -29.85 -17.13
N ARG A 322 -1.85 -29.46 -16.28
CA ARG A 322 -2.95 -30.33 -15.79
C ARG A 322 -3.69 -31.11 -16.89
N ASP A 323 -4.10 -30.43 -17.97
CA ASP A 323 -4.86 -31.03 -19.09
C ASP A 323 -4.00 -31.33 -20.33
N HIS A 324 -2.73 -30.93 -20.31
CA HIS A 324 -1.78 -31.08 -21.41
C HIS A 324 -0.53 -31.82 -20.92
N ARG A 325 -0.69 -33.11 -20.62
CA ARG A 325 0.44 -34.05 -20.59
C ARG A 325 0.93 -34.23 -22.03
N GLN A 326 2.01 -33.55 -22.40
CA GLN A 326 2.88 -34.02 -23.49
C GLN A 326 3.94 -34.95 -22.91
#